data_AF-A0A8J2WZR9-F1
#
_entry.id   AF-A0A8J2WZR9-F1
#
_cell.length_a   1.000
_cell.length_b   1.000
_cell.length_c   1.000
_cell.angle_alpha   90.00
_cell.angle_beta   90.00
_cell.angle_gamma   90.00
#
_symmetry.space_group_name_H-M   'P 1'
#
loop_
_entity.id
_entity.type
_entity.pdbx_description
1 polymer ?
#
loop_
_entity_poly.entity_id
_entity_poly.type
_entity_poly.pdbx_seq_one_letter_code
_entity_poly.pdbx_strand_id
1 'polypeptide(L)'
;MAHPAARAVVHILLLWARHAAGGPPDHACVATCFGASCDHWDGGAWGTCADLEATYGCDCTGCECDGCPQAPCDNPLFDADECPTAGDATCDPELNDATCAYDGGDCCASTCQGVNCGPFDCRDPAEARHHDAQHAEDDRWRQRGRRGVSGGLVIVIILAVGTAVSCWLRHKRSVRLEAIRMAIKERPVGDGDIAAAAAMVATLSRDVSGAEFSEEVCPICLYELCDGDHGREEAGLDDDAVVLPCAHAFHGRCLRPWFALAYSDALRAGEAPTLACPVCRAVVPEGEPEA
;
A
#
# COMPACT_ATOMS: atom_id res chain seq x y z
N MET A 1 -34.68 -33.36 -19.41
CA MET A 1 -34.41 -32.42 -20.52
C MET A 1 -33.84 -31.16 -19.89
N ALA A 2 -32.52 -30.98 -19.92
CA ALA A 2 -31.85 -29.85 -19.27
C ALA A 2 -31.69 -28.69 -20.26
N HIS A 3 -31.98 -27.46 -19.80
CA HIS A 3 -32.07 -26.24 -20.59
C HIS A 3 -30.72 -25.85 -21.24
N PRO A 4 -30.72 -25.39 -22.52
CA PRO A 4 -29.50 -25.03 -23.26
C PRO A 4 -28.71 -23.84 -22.68
N ALA A 5 -29.31 -23.00 -21.84
CA ALA A 5 -28.66 -21.84 -21.24
C ALA A 5 -27.64 -22.20 -20.13
N ALA A 6 -27.81 -23.33 -19.45
CA ALA A 6 -26.92 -23.74 -18.35
C ALA A 6 -25.55 -24.23 -18.85
N ARG A 7 -25.45 -24.68 -20.12
CA ARG A 7 -24.20 -25.17 -20.71
C ARG A 7 -23.23 -24.07 -21.13
N ALA A 8 -23.72 -22.86 -21.44
CA ALA A 8 -22.89 -21.74 -21.87
C ALA A 8 -22.13 -21.10 -20.69
N VAL A 9 -22.76 -21.01 -19.52
CA VAL A 9 -22.16 -20.40 -18.31
C VAL A 9 -21.02 -21.27 -17.75
N VAL A 10 -21.15 -22.60 -17.82
CA VAL A 10 -20.10 -23.54 -17.36
C VAL A 10 -18.86 -23.49 -18.25
N HIS A 11 -19.00 -23.26 -19.56
CA HIS A 11 -17.86 -23.10 -20.47
C HIS A 11 -17.10 -21.79 -20.27
N ILE A 12 -17.79 -20.69 -19.94
CA ILE A 12 -17.18 -19.39 -19.65
C ILE A 12 -16.41 -19.43 -18.32
N LEU A 13 -16.95 -20.12 -17.30
CA LEU A 13 -16.27 -20.29 -16.00
C LEU A 13 -15.03 -21.19 -16.09
N LEU A 14 -15.03 -22.22 -16.95
CA LEU A 14 -13.86 -23.09 -17.15
C LEU A 14 -12.73 -22.45 -17.98
N LEU A 15 -13.05 -21.46 -18.82
CA LEU A 15 -12.03 -20.68 -19.56
C LEU A 15 -11.33 -19.63 -18.68
N TRP A 16 -12.02 -19.08 -17.68
CA TRP A 16 -11.41 -18.22 -16.65
C TRP A 16 -10.47 -19.01 -15.71
N ALA A 17 -10.84 -20.24 -15.35
CA ALA A 17 -10.00 -21.07 -14.48
C ALA A 17 -8.66 -21.51 -15.13
N ARG A 18 -8.57 -21.53 -16.47
CA ARG A 18 -7.31 -21.84 -17.17
C ARG A 18 -6.34 -20.66 -17.29
N HIS A 19 -6.82 -19.41 -17.18
CA HIS A 19 -5.94 -18.23 -17.12
C HIS A 19 -5.41 -17.93 -15.72
N ALA A 20 -6.02 -18.50 -14.67
CA ALA A 20 -5.58 -18.34 -13.28
C ALA A 20 -4.54 -19.39 -12.82
N ALA A 21 -4.11 -20.29 -13.72
CA ALA A 21 -3.14 -21.35 -13.43
C ALA A 21 -1.76 -21.10 -14.08
N GLY A 22 -1.54 -19.92 -14.68
CA GLY A 22 -0.18 -19.42 -14.82
C GLY A 22 0.28 -19.03 -13.44
N GLY A 23 1.14 -19.84 -12.81
CA GLY A 23 1.91 -19.37 -11.65
C GLY A 23 2.64 -18.07 -12.00
N PRO A 24 3.09 -17.28 -11.00
CA PRO A 24 4.03 -16.20 -11.28
C PRO A 24 5.17 -16.79 -12.16
N PRO A 25 5.61 -16.09 -13.21
CA PRO A 25 6.73 -16.58 -14.02
C PRO A 25 7.86 -16.95 -13.05
N ASP A 26 8.38 -18.17 -13.17
CA ASP A 26 9.50 -18.65 -12.36
C ASP A 26 10.59 -17.57 -12.41
N HIS A 27 10.79 -16.89 -11.28
CA HIS A 27 11.86 -15.94 -10.99
C HIS A 27 12.16 -14.90 -12.09
N ALA A 28 11.23 -13.97 -12.33
CA ALA A 28 11.63 -12.72 -13.00
C ALA A 28 12.51 -11.89 -12.04
N CYS A 29 13.71 -11.51 -12.48
CA CYS A 29 14.62 -10.63 -11.73
C CYS A 29 13.89 -9.36 -11.31
N VAL A 30 13.73 -9.15 -10.00
CA VAL A 30 12.89 -8.06 -9.47
C VAL A 30 13.67 -6.74 -9.54
N ALA A 31 12.97 -5.66 -9.90
CA ALA A 31 13.55 -4.32 -9.97
C ALA A 31 13.75 -3.66 -8.58
N THR A 32 14.55 -4.28 -7.72
CA THR A 32 14.83 -3.81 -6.34
C THR A 32 16.14 -3.02 -6.23
N CYS A 33 17.00 -3.06 -7.25
CA CYS A 33 18.33 -2.44 -7.22
C CYS A 33 18.25 -1.04 -7.84
N PHE A 34 18.20 0.00 -6.99
CA PHE A 34 18.11 1.41 -7.42
C PHE A 34 17.01 1.72 -8.44
N GLY A 35 15.89 1.00 -8.40
CA GLY A 35 14.77 1.22 -9.32
C GLY A 35 14.85 0.44 -10.64
N ALA A 36 15.83 -0.43 -10.82
CA ALA A 36 15.90 -1.42 -11.91
C ALA A 36 16.30 -2.81 -11.39
N SER A 37 16.32 -3.80 -12.28
CA SER A 37 16.72 -5.19 -11.99
C SER A 37 18.24 -5.32 -11.96
N CYS A 38 18.79 -6.33 -11.27
CA CYS A 38 20.24 -6.57 -11.35
C CYS A 38 20.71 -6.87 -12.78
N ASP A 39 19.90 -7.60 -13.56
CA ASP A 39 20.17 -7.85 -15.00
C ASP A 39 20.28 -6.57 -15.84
N HIS A 40 19.69 -5.46 -15.39
CA HIS A 40 19.83 -4.18 -16.08
C HIS A 40 21.20 -3.55 -15.84
N TRP A 41 21.72 -3.66 -14.61
CA TRP A 41 22.98 -3.03 -14.18
C TRP A 41 24.21 -3.91 -14.43
N ASP A 42 24.00 -5.22 -14.54
CA ASP A 42 25.06 -6.20 -14.65
C ASP A 42 25.89 -6.04 -15.94
N GLY A 43 27.21 -6.07 -15.81
CA GLY A 43 28.15 -5.91 -16.93
C GLY A 43 28.32 -4.48 -17.45
N GLY A 44 27.61 -3.51 -16.87
CA GLY A 44 27.71 -2.08 -17.23
C GLY A 44 28.56 -1.27 -16.25
N ALA A 45 28.25 0.02 -16.14
CA ALA A 45 28.95 0.99 -15.30
C ALA A 45 28.96 0.64 -13.79
N TRP A 46 27.99 -0.16 -13.34
CA TRP A 46 27.81 -0.56 -11.94
C TRP A 46 28.52 -1.87 -11.58
N GLY A 47 29.16 -2.53 -12.56
CA GLY A 47 29.90 -3.76 -12.39
C GLY A 47 29.05 -5.02 -12.55
N THR A 48 29.50 -6.13 -11.96
CA THR A 48 28.79 -7.41 -12.00
C THR A 48 27.71 -7.49 -10.93
N CYS A 49 26.78 -8.44 -11.02
CA CYS A 49 25.84 -8.73 -9.91
C CYS A 49 26.55 -8.96 -8.58
N ALA A 50 27.73 -9.59 -8.58
CA ALA A 50 28.51 -9.76 -7.36
C ALA A 50 28.96 -8.41 -6.77
N ASP A 51 29.30 -7.44 -7.63
CA ASP A 51 29.61 -6.07 -7.21
C ASP A 51 28.36 -5.34 -6.71
N LEU A 52 27.20 -5.54 -7.36
CA LEU A 52 25.89 -5.02 -6.93
C LEU A 52 25.49 -5.51 -5.54
N GLU A 53 25.63 -6.81 -5.27
CA GLU A 53 25.35 -7.42 -3.98
C GLU A 53 26.35 -6.96 -2.91
N ALA A 54 27.65 -6.99 -3.21
CA ALA A 54 28.70 -6.72 -2.22
C ALA A 54 28.88 -5.24 -1.89
N THR A 55 28.76 -4.37 -2.89
CA THR A 55 29.03 -2.93 -2.74
C THR A 55 27.76 -2.17 -2.43
N TYR A 56 26.65 -2.53 -3.06
CA TYR A 56 25.42 -1.76 -3.03
C TYR A 56 24.27 -2.45 -2.27
N GLY A 57 24.46 -3.70 -1.85
CA GLY A 57 23.46 -4.43 -1.05
C GLY A 57 22.20 -4.80 -1.83
N CYS A 58 22.28 -4.86 -3.16
CA CYS A 58 21.18 -5.36 -3.98
C CYS A 58 20.97 -6.86 -3.73
N ASP A 59 19.73 -7.34 -3.88
CA ASP A 59 19.42 -8.77 -3.89
C ASP A 59 19.21 -9.21 -5.34
N CYS A 60 20.20 -9.90 -5.89
CA CYS A 60 20.16 -10.38 -7.27
C CYS A 60 19.68 -11.84 -7.37
N THR A 61 19.05 -12.36 -6.31
CA THR A 61 18.51 -13.73 -6.31
C THR A 61 17.47 -13.91 -7.41
N GLY A 62 17.73 -14.84 -8.33
CA GLY A 62 16.85 -15.15 -9.45
C GLY A 62 17.09 -14.31 -10.71
N CYS A 63 18.12 -13.47 -10.71
CA CYS A 63 18.61 -12.76 -11.89
C CYS A 63 19.54 -13.65 -12.72
N GLU A 64 19.65 -13.36 -14.02
CA GLU A 64 20.50 -14.12 -14.96
C GLU A 64 21.97 -13.81 -14.71
N CYS A 65 22.30 -12.53 -14.47
CA CYS A 65 23.64 -12.07 -14.13
C CYS A 65 24.73 -12.60 -15.10
N ASP A 66 24.53 -12.38 -16.40
CA ASP A 66 25.39 -12.88 -17.48
C ASP A 66 26.65 -12.03 -17.73
N GLY A 67 26.77 -10.88 -17.05
CA GLY A 67 27.86 -9.93 -17.16
C GLY A 67 27.75 -9.03 -18.39
N CYS A 68 26.55 -8.88 -18.96
CA CYS A 68 26.36 -8.20 -20.24
C CYS A 68 25.36 -7.03 -20.12
N PRO A 69 25.78 -5.81 -20.51
CA PRO A 69 25.00 -4.61 -20.23
C PRO A 69 23.72 -4.55 -21.05
N GLN A 70 22.59 -4.56 -20.34
CA GLN A 70 21.21 -4.30 -20.82
C GLN A 70 20.71 -5.16 -22.00
N ALA A 71 21.45 -6.20 -22.38
CA ALA A 71 21.09 -7.13 -23.45
C ALA A 71 21.92 -8.42 -23.32
N PRO A 72 21.48 -9.54 -23.92
CA PRO A 72 22.21 -10.79 -23.86
C PRO A 72 23.63 -10.69 -24.44
N CYS A 73 24.57 -11.42 -23.85
CA CYS A 73 25.99 -11.39 -24.24
C CYS A 73 26.32 -11.64 -25.72
N ASP A 74 25.48 -12.39 -26.45
CA ASP A 74 25.70 -12.62 -27.89
C ASP A 74 25.42 -11.37 -28.74
N ASN A 75 24.75 -10.36 -28.17
CA ASN A 75 24.44 -9.08 -28.81
C ASN A 75 24.23 -7.99 -27.72
N PRO A 76 25.32 -7.55 -27.05
CA PRO A 76 25.22 -6.52 -26.03
C PRO A 76 24.75 -5.20 -26.66
N LEU A 77 24.11 -4.36 -25.86
CA LEU A 77 23.56 -3.10 -26.36
C LEU A 77 24.67 -2.09 -26.68
N PHE A 78 25.75 -2.13 -25.90
CA PHE A 78 26.97 -1.33 -26.07
C PHE A 78 28.19 -2.07 -25.51
N ASP A 79 29.40 -1.61 -25.85
CA ASP A 79 30.65 -2.10 -25.29
C ASP A 79 31.01 -1.28 -24.04
N ALA A 80 31.06 -1.93 -22.88
CA ALA A 80 31.36 -1.25 -21.61
C ALA A 80 32.78 -0.67 -21.54
N ASP A 81 33.74 -1.17 -22.32
CA ASP A 81 35.10 -0.60 -22.39
C ASP A 81 35.11 0.69 -23.23
N GLU A 82 34.27 0.79 -24.26
CA GLU A 82 34.12 1.98 -25.11
C GLU A 82 33.16 3.02 -24.50
N CYS A 83 32.14 2.54 -23.78
CA CYS A 83 31.03 3.31 -23.23
C CYS A 83 30.91 3.07 -21.71
N PRO A 84 31.90 3.49 -20.90
CA PRO A 84 32.04 3.07 -19.50
C PRO A 84 30.96 3.58 -18.55
N THR A 85 30.22 4.63 -18.93
CA THR A 85 29.13 5.22 -18.14
C THR A 85 27.77 5.09 -18.80
N ALA A 86 27.68 4.41 -19.96
CA ALA A 86 26.39 4.16 -20.59
C ALA A 86 25.52 3.26 -19.69
N GLY A 87 24.27 3.64 -19.49
CA GLY A 87 23.34 2.89 -18.67
C GLY A 87 23.63 2.99 -17.17
N ASP A 88 24.19 4.11 -16.70
CA ASP A 88 24.45 4.39 -15.30
C ASP A 88 23.33 5.18 -14.59
N ALA A 89 22.22 5.43 -15.30
CA ALA A 89 21.09 6.28 -14.92
C ALA A 89 21.36 7.80 -14.95
N THR A 90 22.46 8.25 -15.55
CA THR A 90 22.83 9.65 -15.71
C THR A 90 23.02 9.96 -17.19
N CYS A 91 22.42 11.04 -17.68
CA CYS A 91 22.60 11.43 -19.08
C CYS A 91 23.99 12.04 -19.32
N ASP A 92 24.81 11.34 -20.08
CA ASP A 92 26.12 11.73 -20.61
C ASP A 92 26.01 12.14 -22.09
N PRO A 93 26.03 13.46 -22.40
CA PRO A 93 25.86 13.95 -23.77
C PRO A 93 26.91 13.47 -24.78
N GLU A 94 28.08 13.04 -24.28
CA GLU A 94 29.19 12.47 -25.04
C GLU A 94 28.94 11.01 -25.46
N LEU A 95 28.18 10.23 -24.68
CA LEU A 95 27.81 8.84 -24.99
C LEU A 95 26.40 8.72 -25.58
N ASN A 96 25.68 9.83 -25.66
CA ASN A 96 24.33 9.91 -26.22
C ASN A 96 24.35 9.86 -27.77
N ASP A 97 24.87 8.77 -28.32
CA ASP A 97 24.85 8.41 -29.73
C ASP A 97 24.64 6.90 -29.92
N ALA A 98 24.39 6.49 -31.16
CA ALA A 98 24.02 5.11 -31.46
C ALA A 98 25.07 4.05 -31.09
N THR A 99 26.35 4.42 -30.99
CA THR A 99 27.45 3.51 -30.63
C THR A 99 27.32 3.03 -29.20
N CYS A 100 26.97 3.95 -28.30
CA CYS A 100 26.75 3.67 -26.87
C CYS A 100 25.27 3.54 -26.54
N ALA A 101 24.45 3.12 -27.52
CA ALA A 101 23.02 2.93 -27.36
C ALA A 101 22.26 4.14 -26.79
N TYR A 102 22.68 5.34 -27.20
CA TYR A 102 22.17 6.61 -26.67
C TYR A 102 22.34 6.70 -25.15
N ASP A 103 23.58 6.45 -24.72
CA ASP A 103 23.98 6.44 -23.33
C ASP A 103 23.24 5.37 -22.51
N GLY A 104 23.11 4.16 -23.08
CA GLY A 104 22.30 3.10 -22.50
C GLY A 104 20.83 3.49 -22.28
N GLY A 105 20.35 4.52 -22.97
CA GLY A 105 18.99 5.06 -22.84
C GLY A 105 18.79 6.10 -21.73
N ASP A 106 19.82 6.51 -21.00
CA ASP A 106 19.70 7.39 -19.82
C ASP A 106 19.30 8.82 -20.16
N CYS A 107 19.64 9.27 -21.38
CA CYS A 107 19.26 10.59 -21.87
C CYS A 107 17.80 10.70 -22.34
N CYS A 108 17.04 9.59 -22.38
CA CYS A 108 15.64 9.58 -22.81
C CYS A 108 14.73 9.21 -21.63
N ALA A 109 13.70 10.01 -21.37
CA ALA A 109 12.83 9.82 -20.20
C ALA A 109 12.02 8.51 -20.25
N SER A 110 11.78 7.97 -21.45
CA SER A 110 11.04 6.73 -21.67
C SER A 110 11.86 5.47 -21.42
N THR A 111 13.19 5.54 -21.54
CA THR A 111 14.10 4.39 -21.46
C THR A 111 15.04 4.44 -20.28
N CYS A 112 15.27 5.62 -19.69
CA CYS A 112 16.07 5.75 -18.49
C CYS A 112 15.46 4.93 -17.35
N GLN A 113 16.24 4.01 -16.81
CA GLN A 113 15.90 3.25 -15.61
C GLN A 113 16.80 3.72 -14.48
N GLY A 114 16.32 3.61 -13.24
CA GLY A 114 17.09 4.01 -12.07
C GLY A 114 16.53 5.23 -11.33
N VAL A 115 17.22 5.61 -10.26
CA VAL A 115 16.82 6.74 -9.39
C VAL A 115 17.35 8.11 -9.83
N ASN A 116 18.35 8.15 -10.70
CA ASN A 116 19.07 9.38 -11.06
C ASN A 116 18.71 9.95 -12.44
N CYS A 117 17.65 9.44 -13.07
CA CYS A 117 17.22 9.84 -14.40
C CYS A 117 17.06 11.35 -14.58
N GLY A 118 17.91 11.92 -15.45
CA GLY A 118 17.84 13.30 -15.91
C GLY A 118 19.09 14.14 -15.58
N PRO A 119 19.23 15.35 -16.17
CA PRO A 119 18.32 15.97 -17.15
C PRO A 119 18.32 15.22 -18.50
N PHE A 120 17.18 15.20 -19.19
CA PHE A 120 17.03 14.45 -20.45
C PHE A 120 17.46 15.29 -21.68
N ASP A 121 18.22 14.68 -22.59
CA ASP A 121 18.61 15.22 -23.92
C ASP A 121 18.44 14.12 -24.98
N CYS A 122 17.24 13.55 -25.12
CA CYS A 122 17.04 12.35 -25.93
C CYS A 122 17.45 12.52 -27.41
N ARG A 123 18.44 11.73 -27.87
CA ARG A 123 18.89 11.70 -29.28
C ARG A 123 18.53 10.42 -30.02
N ASP A 124 17.96 9.45 -29.32
CA ASP A 124 17.46 8.21 -29.94
C ASP A 124 16.30 8.55 -30.90
N PRO A 125 16.45 8.32 -32.22
CA PRO A 125 15.38 8.54 -33.20
C PRO A 125 14.15 7.65 -33.00
N ALA A 126 14.28 6.51 -32.33
CA ALA A 126 13.16 5.64 -31.96
C ALA A 126 12.33 6.29 -30.84
N GLU A 127 12.99 6.80 -29.79
CA GLU A 127 12.34 7.39 -28.62
C GLU A 127 11.90 8.84 -28.82
N ALA A 128 12.60 9.63 -29.63
CA ALA A 128 12.21 11.00 -29.95
C ALA A 128 10.79 11.09 -30.56
N ARG A 129 10.38 10.06 -31.30
CA ARG A 129 9.02 9.97 -31.87
C ARG A 129 7.96 9.74 -30.81
N HIS A 130 8.30 9.06 -29.72
CA HIS A 130 7.39 8.82 -28.60
C HIS A 130 7.12 10.09 -27.80
N HIS A 131 8.15 10.93 -27.60
CA HIS A 131 7.98 12.24 -26.96
C HIS A 131 7.09 13.20 -27.78
N ASP A 132 7.30 13.30 -29.10
CA ASP A 132 6.47 14.14 -29.97
C ASP A 132 5.00 13.68 -29.99
N ALA A 133 4.77 12.36 -29.97
CA ALA A 133 3.42 11.79 -29.92
C ALA A 133 2.73 12.08 -28.57
N GLN A 134 3.43 11.90 -27.45
CA GLN A 134 2.90 12.19 -26.12
C GLN A 134 2.59 13.68 -25.94
N HIS A 135 3.49 14.58 -26.35
CA HIS A 135 3.23 16.01 -26.34
C HIS A 135 2.05 16.40 -27.25
N ALA A 136 1.93 15.77 -28.43
CA ALA A 136 0.79 16.00 -29.32
C ALA A 136 -0.54 15.50 -28.74
N GLU A 137 -0.55 14.42 -27.96
CA GLU A 137 -1.73 13.93 -27.24
C GLU A 137 -2.10 14.84 -26.07
N ASP A 138 -1.14 15.26 -25.27
CA ASP A 138 -1.34 16.20 -24.16
C ASP A 138 -1.87 17.55 -24.66
N ASP A 139 -1.31 18.07 -25.74
CA ASP A 139 -1.81 19.30 -26.36
C ASP A 139 -3.20 19.11 -26.97
N ARG A 140 -3.49 17.92 -27.53
CA ARG A 140 -4.85 17.58 -27.98
C ARG A 140 -5.84 17.52 -26.82
N TRP A 141 -5.45 17.01 -25.65
CA TRP A 141 -6.27 17.02 -24.44
C TRP A 141 -6.50 18.44 -23.91
N ARG A 142 -5.45 19.26 -23.84
CA ARG A 142 -5.56 20.69 -23.48
C ARG A 142 -6.48 21.45 -24.45
N GLN A 143 -6.40 21.17 -25.74
CA GLN A 143 -7.24 21.79 -26.76
C GLN A 143 -8.70 21.30 -26.71
N ARG A 144 -8.96 20.02 -26.40
CA ARG A 144 -10.32 19.50 -26.17
C ARG A 144 -10.94 20.08 -24.90
N GLY A 145 -10.17 20.25 -23.83
CA GLY A 145 -10.63 20.91 -22.59
C GLY A 145 -11.06 22.37 -22.80
N ARG A 146 -10.51 23.05 -23.81
CA ARG A 146 -10.88 24.44 -24.16
C ARG A 146 -12.13 24.58 -25.04
N ARG A 147 -12.62 23.52 -25.68
CA ARG A 147 -13.79 23.56 -26.59
C ARG A 147 -15.02 22.81 -26.04
N GLY A 148 -14.90 22.12 -24.92
CA GLY A 148 -16.04 21.55 -24.20
C GLY A 148 -16.79 22.63 -23.42
N VAL A 149 -18.09 22.74 -23.65
CA VAL A 149 -19.04 23.56 -22.88
C VAL A 149 -18.70 23.47 -21.38
N SER A 150 -18.20 24.58 -20.81
CA SER A 150 -17.87 24.81 -19.40
C SER A 150 -17.92 23.57 -18.49
N GLY A 151 -16.83 22.77 -18.46
CA GLY A 151 -16.65 21.73 -17.43
C GLY A 151 -16.80 22.27 -16.00
N GLY A 152 -16.58 23.57 -15.80
CA GLY A 152 -16.91 24.28 -14.57
C GLY A 152 -18.39 24.19 -14.16
N LEU A 153 -19.34 24.18 -15.10
CA LEU A 153 -20.76 24.05 -14.78
C LEU A 153 -21.08 22.65 -14.24
N VAL A 154 -20.50 21.60 -14.85
CA VAL A 154 -20.71 20.21 -14.41
C VAL A 154 -20.07 19.99 -13.04
N ILE A 155 -18.86 20.50 -12.81
CA ILE A 155 -18.18 20.41 -11.51
C ILE A 155 -18.97 21.15 -10.44
N VAL A 156 -19.49 22.36 -10.72
CA VAL A 156 -20.33 23.11 -9.77
C VAL A 156 -21.61 22.34 -9.42
N ILE A 157 -22.25 21.69 -10.39
CA ILE A 157 -23.42 20.84 -10.14
C ILE A 157 -23.06 19.62 -9.29
N ILE A 158 -21.96 18.93 -9.60
CA ILE A 158 -21.51 17.75 -8.82
C ILE A 158 -21.18 18.16 -7.38
N LEU A 159 -20.49 19.28 -7.17
CA LEU A 159 -20.17 19.78 -5.83
C LEU A 159 -21.42 20.22 -5.06
N ALA A 160 -22.38 20.87 -5.73
CA ALA A 160 -23.65 21.26 -5.11
C ALA A 160 -24.50 20.04 -4.72
N VAL A 161 -24.58 19.03 -5.59
CA VAL A 161 -25.30 17.78 -5.29
C VAL A 161 -24.57 17.00 -4.19
N GLY A 162 -23.24 16.88 -4.27
CA GLY A 162 -22.43 16.18 -3.28
C GLY A 162 -22.49 16.82 -1.90
N THR A 163 -22.49 18.15 -1.80
CA THR A 163 -22.67 18.87 -0.53
C THR A 163 -24.09 18.69 0.02
N ALA A 164 -25.12 18.75 -0.83
CA ALA A 164 -26.50 18.50 -0.42
C ALA A 164 -26.71 17.06 0.10
N VAL A 165 -26.18 16.07 -0.61
CA VAL A 165 -26.22 14.65 -0.19
C VAL A 165 -25.43 14.47 1.11
N SER A 166 -24.25 15.08 1.25
CA SER A 166 -23.45 15.00 2.48
C SER A 166 -24.17 15.62 3.67
N CYS A 167 -24.80 16.79 3.49
CA CYS A 167 -25.64 17.42 4.53
C CYS A 167 -26.82 16.52 4.90
N TRP A 168 -27.51 15.95 3.92
CA TRP A 168 -28.63 15.04 4.15
C TRP A 168 -28.21 13.77 4.90
N LEU A 169 -27.08 13.16 4.51
CA LEU A 169 -26.52 11.99 5.18
C LEU A 169 -26.06 12.32 6.61
N ARG A 170 -25.41 13.47 6.83
CA ARG A 170 -25.02 13.94 8.17
C ARG A 170 -26.24 14.18 9.05
N HIS A 171 -27.29 14.81 8.53
CA HIS A 171 -28.53 15.01 9.26
C HIS A 171 -29.24 13.68 9.60
N LYS A 172 -29.29 12.75 8.64
CA LYS A 172 -29.85 11.41 8.87
C LYS A 172 -29.02 10.61 9.89
N ARG A 173 -27.69 10.75 9.85
CA ARG A 173 -26.79 10.18 10.87
C ARG A 173 -26.96 10.85 12.23
N SER A 174 -27.10 12.17 12.31
CA SER A 174 -27.28 12.85 13.61
C SER A 174 -28.59 12.45 14.27
N VAL A 175 -29.68 12.32 13.51
CA VAL A 175 -30.96 11.82 14.04
C VAL A 175 -30.85 10.36 14.50
N ARG A 176 -30.16 9.51 13.72
CA ARG A 176 -29.95 8.10 14.09
C ARG A 176 -29.01 7.94 15.27
N LEU A 177 -27.94 8.74 15.35
CA LEU A 177 -27.00 8.76 16.47
C LEU A 177 -27.64 9.33 17.73
N GLU A 178 -28.52 10.32 17.64
CA GLU A 178 -29.24 10.81 18.81
C GLU A 178 -30.26 9.76 19.31
N ALA A 179 -30.93 9.05 18.41
CA ALA A 179 -31.77 7.91 18.78
C ALA A 179 -30.95 6.78 19.44
N ILE A 180 -29.77 6.46 18.93
CA ILE A 180 -28.85 5.48 19.53
C ILE A 180 -28.26 5.99 20.85
N ARG A 181 -27.87 7.27 20.92
CA ARG A 181 -27.32 7.91 22.12
C ARG A 181 -28.36 7.95 23.22
N MET A 182 -29.62 8.22 22.91
CA MET A 182 -30.71 8.12 23.88
C MET A 182 -30.93 6.66 24.33
N ALA A 183 -30.82 5.68 23.43
CA ALA A 183 -30.86 4.26 23.77
C ALA A 183 -29.62 3.76 24.56
N ILE A 184 -28.45 4.42 24.43
CA ILE A 184 -27.22 4.11 25.19
C ILE A 184 -27.18 4.88 26.52
N LYS A 185 -27.71 6.11 26.58
CA LYS A 185 -27.79 6.92 27.79
C LYS A 185 -28.67 6.28 28.88
N GLU A 186 -29.55 5.36 28.49
CA GLU A 186 -30.32 4.50 29.39
C GLU A 186 -29.66 3.17 29.73
N ARG A 187 -28.46 2.88 29.21
CA ARG A 187 -27.64 1.74 29.64
C ARG A 187 -26.63 2.23 30.68
N PRO A 188 -26.94 2.19 31.98
CA PRO A 188 -25.91 2.38 33.00
C PRO A 188 -24.91 1.23 32.83
N VAL A 189 -23.75 1.54 32.28
CA VAL A 189 -22.55 0.73 32.50
C VAL A 189 -22.14 1.06 33.92
N GLY A 190 -22.18 0.07 34.82
CA GLY A 190 -21.81 0.32 36.21
C GLY A 190 -20.32 0.63 36.30
N ASP A 191 -19.90 1.47 37.24
CA ASP A 191 -18.47 1.78 37.47
C ASP A 191 -17.63 0.50 37.67
N GLY A 192 -18.24 -0.58 38.15
CA GLY A 192 -17.61 -1.91 38.28
C GLY A 192 -17.29 -2.60 36.95
N ASP A 193 -18.10 -2.40 35.90
CA ASP A 193 -17.87 -3.01 34.58
C ASP A 193 -16.64 -2.38 33.90
N ILE A 194 -16.46 -1.07 34.08
CA ILE A 194 -15.30 -0.33 33.57
C ILE A 194 -14.02 -0.76 34.28
N ALA A 195 -14.07 -0.96 35.61
CA ALA A 195 -12.93 -1.43 36.39
C ALA A 195 -12.50 -2.86 35.99
N ALA A 196 -13.47 -3.76 35.77
CA ALA A 196 -13.18 -5.12 35.29
C ALA A 196 -12.52 -5.09 33.90
N ALA A 197 -13.07 -4.30 32.96
CA ALA A 197 -12.47 -4.15 31.63
C ALA A 197 -11.07 -3.52 31.67
N ALA A 198 -10.84 -2.56 32.55
CA ALA A 198 -9.52 -1.95 32.73
C ALA A 198 -8.49 -2.95 33.28
N ALA A 199 -8.88 -3.80 34.24
CA ALA A 199 -8.02 -4.84 34.79
C ALA A 199 -7.59 -5.85 33.71
N MET A 200 -8.52 -6.26 32.83
CA MET A 200 -8.19 -7.17 31.72
C MET A 200 -7.28 -6.52 30.67
N VAL A 201 -7.52 -5.25 30.33
CA VAL A 201 -6.62 -4.56 29.38
C VAL A 201 -5.21 -4.43 29.95
N ALA A 202 -5.07 -4.32 31.28
CA ALA A 202 -3.77 -4.24 31.93
C ALA A 202 -2.97 -5.57 31.89
N THR A 203 -3.60 -6.72 31.65
CA THR A 203 -2.91 -8.02 31.52
C THR A 203 -2.42 -8.31 30.10
N LEU A 204 -2.76 -7.46 29.12
CA LEU A 204 -2.39 -7.66 27.73
C LEU A 204 -0.97 -7.17 27.44
N SER A 205 -0.34 -7.75 26.42
CA SER A 205 1.03 -7.39 26.03
C SER A 205 1.08 -5.95 25.55
N ARG A 206 2.09 -5.22 26.05
CA ARG A 206 2.49 -3.89 25.57
C ARG A 206 3.64 -3.96 24.56
N ASP A 207 4.16 -5.17 24.31
CA ASP A 207 5.22 -5.38 23.34
C ASP A 207 4.63 -5.39 21.93
N VAL A 208 4.85 -4.29 21.21
CA VAL A 208 4.37 -4.10 19.83
C VAL A 208 5.35 -4.70 18.80
N SER A 209 6.53 -5.17 19.23
CA SER A 209 7.56 -5.68 18.31
C SER A 209 7.18 -6.97 17.58
N GLY A 210 6.18 -7.71 18.08
CA GLY A 210 5.65 -8.93 17.47
C GLY A 210 4.32 -8.76 16.73
N ALA A 211 3.77 -7.55 16.64
CA ALA A 211 2.56 -7.33 15.86
C ALA A 211 2.88 -7.44 14.36
N GLU A 212 2.22 -8.36 13.65
CA GLU A 212 2.30 -8.41 12.19
C GLU A 212 1.74 -7.09 11.64
N PHE A 213 2.69 -6.25 11.19
CA PHE A 213 2.47 -4.96 10.56
C PHE A 213 1.39 -5.04 9.48
N SER A 214 0.35 -4.21 9.60
CA SER A 214 -0.14 -3.53 8.41
C SER A 214 -0.64 -2.11 8.63
N GLU A 215 -0.89 -1.64 9.86
CA GLU A 215 -1.30 -0.26 10.08
C GLU A 215 -0.74 0.25 11.41
N GLU A 216 0.16 1.23 11.39
CA GLU A 216 0.66 1.96 12.59
C GLU A 216 -0.45 2.78 13.28
N VAL A 217 -1.72 2.49 12.97
CA VAL A 217 -2.90 3.27 13.28
C VAL A 217 -3.89 2.38 14.03
N CYS A 218 -4.40 2.88 15.16
CA CYS A 218 -5.42 2.20 15.95
C CYS A 218 -6.72 2.07 15.15
N PRO A 219 -7.24 0.86 14.87
CA PRO A 219 -8.43 0.68 14.02
C PRO A 219 -9.73 1.24 14.61
N ILE A 220 -9.75 1.57 15.91
CA ILE A 220 -10.93 2.10 16.59
C ILE A 220 -11.04 3.61 16.41
N CYS A 221 -9.94 4.34 16.60
CA CYS A 221 -9.93 5.80 16.57
C CYS A 221 -9.27 6.39 15.31
N LEU A 222 -8.57 5.56 14.54
CA LEU A 222 -7.83 5.92 13.34
C LEU A 222 -6.68 6.91 13.57
N TYR A 223 -6.11 6.92 14.78
CA TYR A 223 -4.89 7.67 15.12
C TYR A 223 -3.70 6.74 15.27
N GLU A 224 -2.50 7.28 15.08
CA GLU A 224 -1.24 6.55 15.21
C GLU A 224 -1.10 5.93 16.61
N LEU A 225 -0.58 4.70 16.67
CA LEU A 225 -0.37 3.95 17.91
C LEU A 225 0.86 4.44 18.69
N CYS A 226 1.77 5.17 18.02
CA CYS A 226 3.07 5.58 18.55
C CYS A 226 3.13 7.02 19.08
N ASP A 227 2.10 7.83 18.81
CA ASP A 227 2.12 9.25 19.18
C ASP A 227 1.49 9.48 20.55
N GLY A 228 2.32 9.44 21.58
CA GLY A 228 2.02 9.95 22.93
C GLY A 228 1.74 11.46 22.99
N ASP A 229 1.54 12.15 21.86
CA ASP A 229 1.38 13.61 21.78
C ASP A 229 -0.06 14.06 21.47
N HIS A 230 -1.06 13.28 21.90
CA HIS A 230 -2.44 13.77 21.95
C HIS A 230 -2.70 14.60 23.22
N GLY A 231 -1.89 15.66 23.40
CA GLY A 231 -2.31 16.94 23.97
C GLY A 231 -3.32 16.92 25.12
N ARG A 232 -2.96 16.26 26.23
CA ARG A 232 -3.27 16.66 27.61
C ARG A 232 -2.42 15.76 28.52
N GLU A 233 -1.40 16.35 29.13
CA GLU A 233 -0.73 15.79 30.31
C GLU A 233 -1.73 15.69 31.47
N GLU A 234 -2.67 14.75 31.41
CA GLU A 234 -3.33 14.26 32.61
C GLU A 234 -2.46 13.15 33.17
N ALA A 235 -1.69 13.49 34.21
CA ALA A 235 -0.76 12.61 34.87
C ALA A 235 -1.44 11.31 35.30
N GLY A 236 -1.03 10.17 34.70
CA GLY A 236 -1.19 8.85 35.31
C GLY A 236 -2.07 7.82 34.60
N LEU A 237 -2.47 8.02 33.35
CA LEU A 237 -3.18 7.01 32.55
C LEU A 237 -2.50 6.88 31.19
N ASP A 238 -1.40 6.12 31.17
CA ASP A 238 -0.59 5.91 29.97
C ASP A 238 -1.45 5.33 28.84
N ASP A 239 -1.43 6.01 27.70
CA ASP A 239 -2.24 5.76 26.51
C ASP A 239 -1.62 4.66 25.63
N ASP A 240 -1.09 3.62 26.30
CA ASP A 240 -0.23 2.62 25.69
C ASP A 240 -0.96 1.86 24.58
N ALA A 241 -0.23 1.58 23.51
CA ALA A 241 -0.63 0.57 22.54
C ALA A 241 -0.64 -0.81 23.23
N VAL A 242 -1.70 -1.57 22.98
CA VAL A 242 -1.92 -2.91 23.52
C VAL A 242 -2.11 -3.85 22.35
N VAL A 243 -1.39 -4.97 22.38
CA VAL A 243 -1.46 -6.01 21.34
C VAL A 243 -2.26 -7.19 21.85
N LEU A 244 -3.30 -7.56 21.10
CA LEU A 244 -4.07 -8.77 21.36
C LEU A 244 -3.32 -10.02 20.88
N PRO A 245 -3.62 -11.22 21.41
CA PRO A 245 -2.96 -12.48 20.97
C PRO A 245 -3.11 -12.79 19.48
N CYS A 246 -4.11 -12.21 18.82
CA CYS A 246 -4.29 -12.24 17.37
C CYS A 246 -3.45 -11.22 16.59
N ALA A 247 -2.39 -10.68 17.20
CA ALA A 247 -1.46 -9.67 16.65
C ALA A 247 -2.05 -8.31 16.26
N HIS A 248 -3.31 -8.01 16.56
CA HIS A 248 -3.90 -6.69 16.34
C HIS A 248 -3.61 -5.74 17.51
N ALA A 249 -3.23 -4.50 17.18
CA ALA A 249 -2.87 -3.46 18.16
C ALA A 249 -3.93 -2.35 18.26
N PHE A 250 -4.13 -1.81 19.47
CA PHE A 250 -5.10 -0.75 19.77
C PHE A 250 -4.57 0.15 20.89
N HIS A 251 -5.02 1.41 20.98
CA HIS A 251 -4.84 2.17 22.23
C HIS A 251 -5.63 1.51 23.36
N GLY A 252 -5.03 1.36 24.53
CA GLY A 252 -5.70 0.83 25.71
C GLY A 252 -7.00 1.58 26.04
N ARG A 253 -7.01 2.92 25.89
CA ARG A 253 -8.22 3.75 26.08
C ARG A 253 -9.35 3.42 25.11
N CYS A 254 -9.03 3.00 23.89
CA CYS A 254 -10.00 2.69 22.85
C CYS A 254 -10.57 1.28 23.05
N LEU A 255 -9.75 0.36 23.55
CA LEU A 255 -10.14 -1.03 23.77
C LEU A 255 -10.99 -1.23 25.03
N ARG A 256 -10.75 -0.46 26.10
CA ARG A 256 -11.50 -0.57 27.38
C ARG A 256 -13.03 -0.44 27.22
N PRO A 257 -13.59 0.60 26.54
CA PRO A 257 -15.03 0.70 26.34
C PRO A 257 -15.62 -0.45 25.54
N TRP A 258 -14.85 -1.01 24.60
CA TRP A 258 -15.27 -2.15 23.78
C TRP A 258 -15.46 -3.40 24.64
N PHE A 259 -14.49 -3.72 25.49
CA PHE A 259 -14.60 -4.86 26.41
C PHE A 259 -15.65 -4.64 27.50
N ALA A 260 -15.79 -3.41 28.02
CA ALA A 260 -16.84 -3.11 29.00
C ALA A 260 -18.25 -3.40 28.47
N LEU A 261 -18.51 -3.13 27.19
CA LEU A 261 -19.79 -3.47 26.55
C LEU A 261 -19.99 -4.99 26.43
N ALA A 262 -18.98 -5.72 25.97
CA ALA A 262 -19.04 -7.18 25.85
C ALA A 262 -19.27 -7.85 27.23
N TYR A 263 -18.59 -7.34 28.26
CA TYR A 263 -18.74 -7.81 29.64
C TYR A 263 -20.16 -7.56 30.17
N SER A 264 -20.69 -6.34 29.98
CA SER A 264 -22.05 -5.97 30.40
C SER A 264 -23.13 -6.83 29.72
N ASP A 265 -22.97 -7.12 28.43
CA ASP A 265 -23.93 -7.94 27.69
C ASP A 265 -23.91 -9.41 28.15
N ALA A 266 -22.72 -9.98 28.43
CA ALA A 266 -22.59 -11.33 28.96
C ALA A 266 -23.18 -11.48 30.38
N LEU A 267 -22.92 -10.52 31.28
CA LEU A 267 -23.52 -10.54 32.63
C LEU A 267 -25.05 -10.49 32.58
N ARG A 268 -25.63 -9.70 31.65
CA ARG A 268 -27.09 -9.65 31.46
C ARG A 268 -27.66 -10.96 30.92
N ALA A 269 -26.89 -11.68 30.09
CA ALA A 269 -27.26 -12.99 29.58
C ALA A 269 -27.08 -14.11 30.62
N GLY A 270 -26.39 -13.84 31.74
CA GLY A 270 -26.00 -14.87 32.70
C GLY A 270 -24.89 -15.79 32.18
N GLU A 271 -24.10 -15.30 31.22
CA GLU A 271 -23.03 -16.02 30.55
C GLU A 271 -21.66 -15.49 30.98
N ALA A 272 -20.63 -16.32 30.83
CA ALA A 272 -19.25 -15.85 30.99
C ALA A 272 -18.87 -14.93 29.82
N PRO A 273 -18.21 -13.80 30.07
CA PRO A 273 -17.87 -12.82 29.04
C PRO A 273 -16.82 -13.38 28.08
N THR A 274 -17.21 -13.65 26.83
CA THR A 274 -16.26 -13.97 25.76
C THR A 274 -15.81 -12.69 25.09
N LEU A 275 -14.59 -12.22 25.41
CA LEU A 275 -14.00 -11.08 24.73
C LEU A 275 -13.48 -11.47 23.34
N ALA A 276 -13.64 -10.57 22.37
CA ALA A 276 -13.21 -10.80 21.00
C ALA A 276 -12.54 -9.56 20.41
N CYS A 277 -11.52 -9.78 19.58
CA CYS A 277 -10.83 -8.73 18.84
C CYS A 277 -11.80 -7.94 17.94
N PRO A 278 -11.82 -6.59 17.98
CA PRO A 278 -12.69 -5.78 17.13
C PRO A 278 -12.51 -6.00 15.62
N VAL A 279 -11.32 -6.43 15.20
CA VAL A 279 -10.97 -6.60 13.78
C VAL A 279 -11.26 -8.03 13.31
N CYS A 280 -10.58 -9.03 13.87
CA CYS A 280 -10.68 -10.42 13.40
C CYS A 280 -11.66 -11.29 14.18
N ARG A 281 -12.25 -10.79 15.28
CA ARG A 281 -13.15 -11.52 16.18
C ARG A 281 -12.54 -12.75 16.85
N ALA A 282 -11.22 -12.93 16.80
CA ALA A 282 -10.55 -13.96 17.57
C ALA A 282 -10.84 -13.76 19.07
N VAL A 283 -11.12 -14.86 19.76
CA VAL A 283 -11.38 -14.85 21.21
C VAL A 283 -10.11 -14.44 21.93
N VAL A 284 -10.24 -13.51 22.88
CA VAL A 284 -9.16 -13.10 23.76
C VAL A 284 -9.21 -14.01 24.98
N PRO A 285 -8.21 -14.89 25.21
CA PRO A 285 -8.18 -15.76 26.37
C PRO A 285 -8.16 -14.91 27.65
N GLU A 286 -8.88 -15.34 28.68
CA GLU A 286 -8.75 -14.77 30.02
C GLU A 286 -7.32 -15.05 30.49
N GLY A 287 -6.56 -14.01 30.82
CA GLY A 287 -5.24 -14.19 31.43
C GLY A 287 -5.42 -14.92 32.75
N GLU A 288 -4.78 -16.08 32.91
CA GLU A 288 -4.67 -16.68 34.24
C GLU A 288 -3.91 -15.68 35.13
N PRO A 289 -4.43 -15.31 36.30
CA PRO A 289 -3.71 -14.40 37.19
C PRO A 289 -2.35 -15.04 37.52
N GLU A 290 -1.25 -14.35 37.21
CA GLU A 290 0.08 -14.78 37.64
C GLU A 290 0.06 -14.97 39.17
N ALA A 291 0.41 -16.19 39.61
CA ALA A 291 0.34 -16.63 41.01
C ALA A 291 1.48 -16.07 41.86
#